data_AF-A0A7X6XIW2-F1
#
_entry.id   AF-A0A7X6XIW2-F1
#
_cell.length_a   1.000
_cell.length_b   1.000
_cell.length_c   1.000
_cell.angle_alpha   90.00
_cell.angle_beta   90.00
_cell.angle_gamma   90.00
#
_symmetry.space_group_name_H-M   'P 1'
#
loop_
_entity.id
_entity.type
_entity.pdbx_description
1 polymer ?
#
loop_
_entity_poly.entity_id
_entity_poly.type
_entity_poly.pdbx_seq_one_letter_code
_entity_poly.pdbx_strand_id
1 'polypeptide(L)'
;MRTPTVHTDFPGGQLGPARWVGPGHLRATLYREWDENRINTQATWYYFRLEGVRGLPLTLELTGLADRYEGRPSHSIAERDKPCVSSDGVRWERLLSAQFDRERAVLTLRLTPETDTLWVAHLEPYTGEHLDRLAADHAGSPYLRRESAGRSVAGRDIPLWSVTDPEAPEGGKRVVWLMARQHAWETHTSYCLD
;
A
#
# COMPACT_ATOMS: atom_id res chain seq x y z
N MET A 1 -17.85 19.53 18.61
CA MET A 1 -17.63 18.51 17.57
C MET A 1 -16.48 17.63 18.01
N ARG A 2 -16.60 16.31 17.89
CA ARG A 2 -15.51 15.37 18.22
C ARG A 2 -14.43 15.52 17.15
N THR A 3 -13.17 15.67 17.56
CA THR A 3 -12.04 15.67 16.62
C THR A 3 -11.97 14.31 15.95
N PRO A 4 -11.86 14.23 14.61
CA PRO A 4 -11.73 12.94 13.94
C PRO A 4 -10.46 12.20 14.39
N THR A 5 -10.47 10.88 14.34
CA THR A 5 -9.34 10.04 14.77
C THR A 5 -8.64 9.41 13.58
N VAL A 6 -7.33 9.18 13.73
CA VAL A 6 -6.47 8.55 12.73
C VAL A 6 -6.05 7.19 13.26
N HIS A 7 -6.21 6.14 12.46
CA HIS A 7 -5.90 4.75 12.81
C HIS A 7 -4.94 4.14 11.79
N THR A 8 -4.01 3.32 12.28
CA THR A 8 -3.04 2.55 11.48
C THR A 8 -2.79 1.15 12.04
N ASP A 9 -3.55 0.73 13.06
CA ASP A 9 -3.45 -0.53 13.79
C ASP A 9 -4.13 -1.69 13.06
N PHE A 10 -3.74 -1.90 11.80
CA PHE A 10 -4.28 -2.95 10.93
C PHE A 10 -3.22 -3.40 9.90
N PRO A 11 -3.40 -4.55 9.22
CA PRO A 11 -2.45 -5.05 8.24
C PRO A 11 -2.12 -4.01 7.14
N GLY A 12 -0.84 -3.68 7.01
CA GLY A 12 -0.34 -2.70 6.06
C GLY A 12 -0.54 -1.23 6.48
N GLY A 13 -1.20 -0.97 7.61
CA GLY A 13 -1.44 0.37 8.13
C GLY A 13 -0.12 1.08 8.47
N GLN A 14 0.06 2.28 7.93
CA GLN A 14 1.24 3.10 8.14
C GLN A 14 0.94 4.58 7.90
N LEU A 15 1.30 5.40 8.88
CA LEU A 15 1.36 6.86 8.74
C LEU A 15 2.37 7.37 9.76
N GLY A 16 3.23 8.31 9.38
CA GLY A 16 4.10 8.97 10.34
C GLY A 16 3.35 9.98 11.21
N PRO A 17 4.07 10.85 11.94
CA PRO A 17 3.45 11.80 12.87
C PRO A 17 2.36 12.63 12.20
N ALA A 18 1.15 12.54 12.72
CA ALA A 18 -0.04 13.19 12.18
C ALA A 18 -0.70 14.08 13.24
N ARG A 19 -1.15 15.27 12.84
CA ARG A 19 -1.85 16.21 13.71
C ARG A 19 -2.93 16.98 12.96
N TRP A 20 -4.07 17.16 13.62
CA TRP A 20 -5.08 18.11 13.17
C TRP A 20 -4.59 19.53 13.47
N VAL A 21 -4.36 20.32 12.42
CA VAL A 21 -3.88 21.71 12.53
C VAL A 21 -5.03 22.73 12.46
N GLY A 22 -6.24 22.24 12.20
CA GLY A 22 -7.48 23.01 12.18
C GLY A 22 -8.67 22.08 11.92
N PRO A 23 -9.91 22.61 11.91
CA PRO A 23 -11.09 21.82 11.56
C PRO A 23 -10.96 21.19 10.17
N GLY A 24 -11.04 19.86 10.10
CA GLY A 24 -10.89 19.11 8.85
C GLY A 24 -9.50 19.15 8.21
N HIS A 25 -8.51 19.79 8.83
CA HIS A 25 -7.15 19.90 8.27
C HIS A 25 -6.17 19.00 9.02
N LEU A 26 -5.82 17.87 8.40
CA LEU A 26 -4.80 16.94 8.88
C LEU A 26 -3.48 17.24 8.18
N ARG A 27 -2.39 17.34 8.94
CA ARG A 27 -1.03 17.30 8.40
C ARG A 27 -0.30 16.08 8.95
N ALA A 28 0.26 15.26 8.05
CA ALA A 28 1.01 14.07 8.41
C ALA A 28 2.36 14.05 7.68
N THR A 29 3.44 13.78 8.42
CA THR A 29 4.77 13.56 7.83
C THR A 29 4.93 12.07 7.58
N LEU A 30 5.21 11.65 6.34
CA LEU A 30 5.39 10.24 6.01
C LEU A 30 6.66 9.66 6.63
N TYR A 31 6.63 8.37 6.98
CA TYR A 31 7.83 7.65 7.38
C TYR A 31 8.78 7.50 6.20
N ARG A 32 10.07 7.60 6.49
CA ARG A 32 11.14 7.50 5.51
C ARG A 32 11.93 6.23 5.71
N GLU A 33 12.06 5.48 4.64
CA GLU A 33 12.89 4.29 4.52
C GLU A 33 14.19 4.62 3.78
N TRP A 34 15.22 3.84 4.05
CA TRP A 34 16.60 4.10 3.65
C TRP A 34 17.16 2.79 3.11
N ASP A 35 17.98 2.85 2.06
CA ASP A 35 18.75 1.69 1.63
C ASP A 35 19.88 1.38 2.63
N GLU A 36 20.52 0.22 2.48
CA GLU A 36 21.60 -0.26 3.36
C GLU A 36 22.71 0.79 3.53
N ASN A 37 23.06 1.46 2.43
CA ASN A 37 24.14 2.45 2.40
C ASN A 37 23.70 3.88 2.75
N ARG A 38 22.40 4.10 2.99
CA ARG A 38 21.80 5.41 3.32
C ARG A 38 22.02 6.48 2.23
N ILE A 39 22.20 6.03 0.99
CA ILE A 39 22.35 6.87 -0.20
C ILE A 39 20.97 7.22 -0.75
N ASN A 40 20.10 6.22 -0.78
CA ASN A 40 18.72 6.35 -1.25
C ASN A 40 17.79 6.47 -0.05
N THR A 41 16.80 7.34 -0.16
CA THR A 41 15.69 7.37 0.77
C THR A 41 14.38 7.22 0.02
N GLN A 42 13.32 6.81 0.72
CA GLN A 42 11.99 6.70 0.14
C GLN A 42 10.90 6.93 1.19
N ALA A 43 9.94 7.80 0.90
CA ALA A 43 8.75 8.02 1.73
C ALA A 43 7.49 7.86 0.86
N THR A 44 7.20 6.61 0.46
CA THR A 44 6.10 6.31 -0.47
C THR A 44 4.88 5.72 0.22
N TRP A 45 5.05 4.71 1.07
CA TRP A 45 3.90 3.99 1.61
C TRP A 45 3.21 4.77 2.74
N TYR A 46 1.90 4.97 2.55
CA TYR A 46 0.96 5.35 3.59
C TYR A 46 -0.33 4.55 3.37
N TYR A 47 -0.94 4.15 4.47
CA TYR A 47 -2.25 3.54 4.51
C TYR A 47 -2.85 3.78 5.89
N PHE A 48 -3.89 4.59 5.96
CA PHE A 48 -4.50 4.98 7.23
C PHE A 48 -6.02 5.08 7.09
N ARG A 49 -6.71 4.98 8.23
CA ARG A 49 -8.16 5.15 8.34
C ARG A 49 -8.47 6.38 9.16
N LEU A 50 -9.38 7.21 8.68
CA LEU A 50 -10.00 8.30 9.43
C LEU A 50 -11.39 7.88 9.88
N GLU A 51 -11.77 8.29 11.10
CA GLU A 51 -13.12 8.10 11.66
C GLU A 51 -13.68 9.42 12.20
N GLY A 52 -15.00 9.57 12.18
CA GLY A 52 -15.68 10.81 12.57
C GLY A 52 -15.60 11.90 11.52
N VAL A 53 -15.47 11.54 10.24
CA VAL A 53 -15.24 12.49 9.13
C VAL A 53 -16.46 12.74 8.23
N ARG A 54 -17.62 12.17 8.55
CA ARG A 54 -18.83 12.32 7.72
C ARG A 54 -19.20 13.78 7.53
N GLY A 55 -19.34 14.20 6.27
CA GLY A 55 -19.75 15.54 5.87
C GLY A 55 -18.75 16.64 6.22
N LEU A 56 -17.56 16.30 6.74
CA LEU A 56 -16.53 17.26 7.10
C LEU A 56 -15.64 17.52 5.88
N PRO A 57 -15.53 18.77 5.38
CA PRO A 57 -14.56 19.09 4.33
C PRO A 57 -13.13 18.84 4.84
N LEU A 58 -12.44 17.90 4.22
CA LEU A 58 -11.08 17.51 4.60
C LEU A 58 -10.04 18.19 3.71
N THR A 59 -8.94 18.59 4.35
CA THR A 59 -7.66 18.88 3.71
C THR A 59 -6.61 18.02 4.37
N LEU A 60 -6.03 17.07 3.63
CA LEU A 60 -4.98 16.20 4.11
C LEU A 60 -3.66 16.60 3.42
N GLU A 61 -2.70 17.08 4.20
CA GLU A 61 -1.36 17.41 3.72
C GLU A 61 -0.38 16.30 4.15
N LEU A 62 0.09 15.52 3.19
CA LEU A 62 1.14 14.52 3.38
C LEU A 62 2.48 15.16 3.02
N THR A 63 3.37 15.26 3.99
CA THR A 63 4.68 15.93 3.87
C THR A 63 5.82 14.92 3.99
N GLY A 64 7.05 15.38 3.78
CA GLY A 64 8.24 14.52 3.87
C GLY A 64 8.53 13.76 2.58
N LEU A 65 7.96 14.20 1.45
CA LEU A 65 8.14 13.57 0.14
C LEU A 65 9.41 14.01 -0.60
N ALA A 66 10.14 14.99 -0.07
CA ALA A 66 11.47 15.34 -0.57
C ALA A 66 12.40 14.15 -0.33
N ASP A 67 13.25 13.81 -1.27
CA ASP A 67 13.92 12.52 -1.26
C ASP A 67 15.32 12.54 -1.85
N ARG A 68 16.00 11.38 -1.82
CA ARG A 68 17.29 11.19 -2.46
C ARG A 68 17.33 9.88 -3.25
N TYR A 69 17.80 9.98 -4.49
CA TYR A 69 18.06 8.83 -5.35
C TYR A 69 19.47 8.97 -5.95
N GLU A 70 20.28 7.92 -5.83
CA GLU A 70 21.72 7.92 -6.16
C GLU A 70 22.46 9.12 -5.55
N GLY A 71 22.06 9.47 -4.34
CA GLY A 71 22.60 10.58 -3.57
C GLY A 71 22.18 11.98 -4.03
N ARG A 72 21.38 12.11 -5.09
CA ARG A 72 20.88 13.38 -5.64
C ARG A 72 19.49 13.70 -5.11
N PRO A 73 19.11 14.99 -4.97
CA PRO A 73 17.75 15.37 -4.63
C PRO A 73 16.73 14.77 -5.60
N SER A 74 15.66 14.19 -5.04
CA SER A 74 14.56 13.56 -5.75
C SER A 74 13.25 13.78 -4.97
N HIS A 75 12.17 13.16 -5.42
CA HIS A 75 10.89 13.11 -4.75
C HIS A 75 10.40 11.67 -4.71
N SER A 76 9.79 11.26 -3.59
CA SER A 76 9.27 9.89 -3.44
C SER A 76 8.08 9.60 -4.36
N ILE A 77 7.42 10.66 -4.87
CA ILE A 77 6.29 10.58 -5.78
C ILE A 77 6.43 11.61 -6.91
N ALA A 78 5.68 11.41 -7.98
CA ALA A 78 5.47 12.33 -9.09
C ALA A 78 4.00 12.78 -9.17
N GLU A 79 3.71 13.77 -10.01
CA GLU A 79 2.35 14.33 -10.16
C GLU A 79 1.28 13.31 -10.56
N ARG A 80 1.68 12.24 -11.26
CA ARG A 80 0.81 11.14 -11.71
C ARG A 80 0.44 10.16 -10.58
N ASP A 81 1.17 10.18 -9.47
CA ASP A 81 1.01 9.24 -8.37
C ASP A 81 -0.13 9.73 -7.48
N LYS A 82 -1.35 9.42 -7.91
CA LYS A 82 -2.58 9.79 -7.22
C LYS A 82 -2.91 8.75 -6.13
N PRO A 83 -3.25 9.17 -4.90
CA PRO A 83 -3.67 8.26 -3.83
C PRO A 83 -4.95 7.51 -4.20
N CYS A 84 -5.15 6.37 -3.56
CA CYS A 84 -6.44 5.69 -3.52
C CYS A 84 -7.18 6.03 -2.22
N VAL A 85 -8.51 6.12 -2.31
CA VAL A 85 -9.40 6.30 -1.17
C VAL A 85 -10.52 5.26 -1.20
N SER A 86 -11.07 4.95 -0.03
CA SER A 86 -12.20 4.03 0.09
C SER A 86 -13.08 4.38 1.28
N SER A 87 -14.38 4.17 1.18
CA SER A 87 -15.33 4.34 2.29
C SER A 87 -15.57 3.05 3.09
N ASP A 88 -15.31 1.89 2.49
CA ASP A 88 -15.61 0.55 3.04
C ASP A 88 -14.36 -0.34 3.20
N GLY A 89 -13.20 0.08 2.66
CA GLY A 89 -11.95 -0.69 2.68
C GLY A 89 -11.90 -1.80 1.63
N VAL A 90 -12.93 -1.93 0.80
CA VAL A 90 -13.07 -2.99 -0.22
C VAL A 90 -13.06 -2.39 -1.63
N ARG A 91 -13.80 -1.30 -1.85
CA ARG A 91 -13.85 -0.60 -3.14
C ARG A 91 -12.96 0.63 -3.08
N TRP A 92 -11.94 0.64 -3.92
CA TRP A 92 -10.94 1.69 -3.95
C TRP A 92 -11.05 2.54 -5.21
N GLU A 93 -10.97 3.86 -5.03
CA GLU A 93 -11.01 4.82 -6.12
C GLU A 93 -9.78 5.72 -6.08
N ARG A 94 -9.26 6.07 -7.25
CA ARG A 94 -8.13 6.99 -7.35
C ARG A 94 -8.60 8.43 -7.18
N LEU A 95 -8.05 9.16 -6.21
CA LEU A 95 -8.36 10.56 -5.98
C LEU A 95 -7.58 11.45 -6.96
N LEU A 96 -8.11 11.59 -8.18
CA LEU A 96 -7.47 12.34 -9.26
C LEU A 96 -7.27 13.83 -8.96
N SER A 97 -8.10 14.39 -8.08
CA SER A 97 -8.02 15.79 -7.64
C SER A 97 -6.84 16.08 -6.70
N ALA A 98 -6.12 15.06 -6.22
CA ALA A 98 -4.96 15.25 -5.35
C ALA A 98 -3.83 15.99 -6.09
N GLN A 99 -3.20 16.95 -5.40
CA GLN A 99 -2.19 17.82 -5.97
C GLN A 99 -0.85 17.63 -5.27
N PHE A 100 0.21 17.43 -6.05
CA PHE A 100 1.57 17.38 -5.54
C PHE A 100 2.27 18.70 -5.80
N ASP A 101 2.67 19.39 -4.73
CA ASP A 101 3.54 20.55 -4.79
C ASP A 101 4.99 20.08 -4.72
N ARG A 102 5.69 20.15 -5.86
CA ARG A 102 7.06 19.66 -5.99
C ARG A 102 8.08 20.52 -5.25
N GLU A 103 7.86 21.83 -5.14
CA GLU A 103 8.77 22.74 -4.46
C GLU A 103 8.73 22.51 -2.95
N ARG A 104 7.52 22.39 -2.39
CA ARG A 104 7.32 22.11 -0.97
C ARG A 104 7.43 20.63 -0.62
N ALA A 105 7.41 19.75 -1.62
CA ALA A 105 7.33 18.31 -1.49
C ALA A 105 6.16 17.87 -0.58
N VAL A 106 4.96 18.35 -0.93
CA VAL A 106 3.71 18.09 -0.20
C VAL A 106 2.64 17.57 -1.14
N LEU A 107 2.02 16.44 -0.80
CA LEU A 107 0.82 15.94 -1.46
C LEU A 107 -0.42 16.41 -0.68
N THR A 108 -1.34 17.08 -1.37
CA THR A 108 -2.57 17.63 -0.79
C THR A 108 -3.78 16.91 -1.36
N LEU A 109 -4.62 16.35 -0.47
CA LEU A 109 -5.90 15.73 -0.80
C LEU A 109 -7.01 16.64 -0.26
N ARG A 110 -8.04 16.90 -1.08
CA ARG A 110 -9.23 17.67 -0.68
C ARG A 110 -10.48 16.89 -1.09
N LEU A 111 -11.33 16.60 -0.11
CA LEU A 111 -12.54 15.81 -0.30
C LEU A 111 -13.48 15.96 0.90
N THR A 112 -14.75 15.61 0.72
CA THR A 112 -15.75 15.59 1.80
C THR A 112 -16.35 14.19 1.86
N PRO A 113 -16.04 13.37 2.87
CA PRO A 113 -16.54 12.01 2.96
C PRO A 113 -18.05 11.96 3.20
N GLU A 114 -18.76 11.05 2.54
CA GLU A 114 -20.19 10.80 2.76
C GLU A 114 -20.45 9.81 3.93
N THR A 115 -19.43 9.04 4.28
CA THR A 115 -19.40 8.05 5.37
C THR A 115 -18.61 8.56 6.55
N ASP A 116 -18.79 7.92 7.71
CA ASP A 116 -18.03 8.29 8.91
C ASP A 116 -16.57 7.83 8.88
N THR A 117 -16.28 6.86 8.01
CA THR A 117 -14.97 6.28 7.77
C THR A 117 -14.43 6.68 6.41
N LEU A 118 -13.15 7.01 6.34
CA LEU A 118 -12.40 7.20 5.09
C LEU A 118 -11.05 6.48 5.21
N TRP A 119 -10.79 5.56 4.30
CA TRP A 119 -9.48 4.97 4.09
C TRP A 119 -8.71 5.77 3.05
N VAL A 120 -7.41 5.96 3.28
CA VAL A 120 -6.51 6.65 2.37
C VAL A 120 -5.23 5.82 2.25
N ALA A 121 -4.82 5.50 1.04
CA ALA A 121 -3.62 4.72 0.77
C ALA A 121 -2.86 5.24 -0.46
N HIS A 122 -1.57 4.93 -0.55
CA HIS A 122 -0.79 5.25 -1.75
C HIS A 122 -1.30 4.47 -2.97
N LEU A 123 -1.49 3.15 -2.80
CA LEU A 123 -2.11 2.25 -3.76
C LEU A 123 -3.20 1.45 -3.06
N GLU A 124 -4.09 0.84 -3.83
CA GLU A 124 -5.02 -0.15 -3.30
C GLU A 124 -4.26 -1.23 -2.52
N PRO A 125 -4.50 -1.39 -1.21
CA PRO A 125 -3.75 -2.34 -0.40
C PRO A 125 -4.06 -3.78 -0.82
N TYR A 126 -3.03 -4.63 -0.86
CA TYR A 126 -3.17 -6.09 -0.92
C TYR A 126 -2.61 -6.64 0.39
N THR A 127 -3.45 -7.31 1.17
CA THR A 127 -3.14 -7.79 2.53
C THR A 127 -3.07 -9.32 2.58
N GLY A 128 -2.73 -9.88 3.76
CA GLY A 128 -2.76 -11.33 3.97
C GLY A 128 -4.14 -11.94 3.70
N GLU A 129 -5.22 -11.22 3.98
CA GLU A 129 -6.59 -11.69 3.71
C GLU A 129 -6.86 -11.95 2.22
N HIS A 130 -6.20 -11.20 1.34
CA HIS A 130 -6.33 -11.39 -0.10
C HIS A 130 -5.63 -12.69 -0.51
N LEU A 131 -4.40 -12.90 -0.04
CA LEU A 131 -3.66 -14.13 -0.28
C LEU A 131 -4.37 -15.36 0.31
N ASP A 132 -4.93 -15.24 1.51
CA ASP A 132 -5.68 -16.31 2.16
C ASP A 132 -6.94 -16.66 1.36
N ARG A 133 -7.61 -15.66 0.78
CA ARG A 133 -8.76 -15.87 -0.12
C ARG A 133 -8.34 -16.59 -1.39
N LEU A 134 -7.28 -16.13 -2.08
CA LEU A 134 -6.75 -16.81 -3.26
C LEU A 134 -6.40 -18.28 -2.94
N ALA A 135 -5.78 -18.51 -1.78
CA ALA A 135 -5.41 -19.84 -1.32
C ALA A 135 -6.64 -20.73 -1.08
N ALA A 136 -7.74 -20.16 -0.56
CA ALA A 136 -8.99 -20.85 -0.32
C ALA A 136 -9.73 -21.17 -1.64
N ASP A 137 -9.79 -20.22 -2.56
CA ASP A 137 -10.47 -20.36 -3.86
C ASP A 137 -9.89 -21.50 -4.71
N HIS A 138 -8.60 -21.81 -4.51
CA HIS A 138 -7.90 -22.89 -5.21
C HIS A 138 -7.52 -24.10 -4.34
N ALA A 139 -8.02 -24.21 -3.12
CA ALA A 139 -7.60 -25.23 -2.16
C ALA A 139 -7.81 -26.69 -2.65
N GLY A 140 -8.78 -26.92 -3.54
CA GLY A 140 -9.09 -28.23 -4.11
C GLY A 140 -8.45 -28.53 -5.47
N SER A 141 -7.63 -27.63 -6.01
CA SER A 141 -7.05 -27.81 -7.34
C SER A 141 -5.95 -28.88 -7.32
N PRO A 142 -6.05 -29.97 -8.13
CA PRO A 142 -4.98 -30.96 -8.24
C PRO A 142 -3.74 -30.41 -8.95
N TYR A 143 -3.88 -29.26 -9.63
CA TYR A 143 -2.79 -28.60 -10.36
C TYR A 143 -1.92 -27.71 -9.47
N LEU A 144 -2.41 -27.35 -8.27
CA LEU A 144 -1.75 -26.39 -7.39
C LEU A 144 -1.07 -27.11 -6.22
N ARG A 145 0.25 -27.02 -6.17
CA ARG A 145 1.04 -27.38 -4.98
C ARG A 145 1.43 -26.11 -4.23
N ARG A 146 1.11 -26.05 -2.93
CA ARG A 146 1.46 -24.94 -2.05
C ARG A 146 2.53 -25.36 -1.07
N GLU A 147 3.63 -24.63 -1.04
CA GLU A 147 4.77 -24.84 -0.16
C GLU A 147 5.24 -23.52 0.45
N SER A 148 6.21 -23.61 1.34
CA SER A 148 6.93 -22.46 1.87
C SER A 148 8.37 -22.51 1.35
N ALA A 149 8.81 -21.44 0.69
CA ALA A 149 10.22 -21.26 0.30
C ALA A 149 11.12 -20.92 1.49
N GLY A 150 10.55 -20.66 2.67
CA GLY A 150 11.26 -20.29 3.88
C GLY A 150 10.49 -19.28 4.72
N ARG A 151 11.20 -18.58 5.60
CA ARG A 151 10.62 -17.55 6.48
C ARG A 151 11.32 -16.21 6.28
N SER A 152 10.51 -15.15 6.31
CA SER A 152 10.98 -13.77 6.41
C SER A 152 11.70 -13.50 7.74
N VAL A 153 12.36 -12.34 7.85
CA VAL A 153 13.04 -11.89 9.08
C VAL A 153 12.07 -11.83 10.27
N ALA A 154 10.80 -11.49 10.03
CA ALA A 154 9.75 -11.46 11.05
C ALA A 154 9.07 -12.83 11.28
N GLY A 155 9.61 -13.91 10.70
CA GLY A 155 9.14 -15.28 10.90
C GLY A 155 7.89 -15.69 10.11
N ARG A 156 7.38 -14.82 9.22
CA ARG A 156 6.25 -15.14 8.31
C ARG A 156 6.71 -16.06 7.18
N ASP A 157 5.86 -17.00 6.79
CA ASP A 157 6.10 -17.87 5.64
C ASP A 157 6.23 -17.07 4.34
N ILE A 158 7.09 -17.55 3.44
CA ILE A 158 7.24 -17.05 2.07
C ILE A 158 6.58 -18.08 1.14
N PRO A 159 5.37 -17.81 0.64
CA PRO A 159 4.63 -18.79 -0.17
C PRO A 159 5.37 -19.14 -1.45
N LEU A 160 5.46 -20.43 -1.77
CA LEU A 160 5.91 -20.97 -3.04
C LEU A 160 4.81 -21.84 -3.62
N TRP A 161 4.17 -21.35 -4.66
CA TRP A 161 3.06 -22.05 -5.30
C TRP A 161 3.50 -22.53 -6.68
N SER A 162 3.36 -23.83 -6.93
CA SER A 162 3.65 -24.44 -8.23
C SER A 162 2.35 -24.87 -8.87
N VAL A 163 2.12 -24.40 -10.10
CA VAL A 163 0.97 -24.79 -10.92
C VAL A 163 1.47 -25.68 -12.05
N THR A 164 1.08 -26.95 -12.06
CA THR A 164 1.53 -27.93 -13.04
C THR A 164 0.51 -29.05 -13.21
N ASP A 165 0.48 -29.68 -14.39
CA ASP A 165 -0.29 -30.92 -14.60
C ASP A 165 0.43 -32.09 -13.90
N PRO A 166 -0.13 -32.70 -12.85
CA PRO A 166 0.51 -33.79 -12.13
C PRO A 166 0.69 -35.06 -13.00
N GLU A 167 -0.11 -35.23 -14.05
CA GLU A 167 -0.05 -36.41 -14.92
C GLU A 167 0.96 -36.25 -16.06
N ALA A 168 1.33 -35.02 -16.39
CA ALA A 168 2.32 -34.76 -17.43
C ALA A 168 3.75 -35.11 -16.94
N PRO A 169 4.56 -35.83 -17.75
CA PRO A 169 5.93 -36.17 -17.38
C PRO A 169 6.81 -34.94 -17.12
N GLU A 170 7.60 -34.98 -16.06
CA GLU A 170 8.42 -33.84 -15.64
C GLU A 170 9.48 -33.45 -16.69
N GLY A 171 10.08 -34.44 -17.36
CA GLY A 171 11.21 -34.25 -18.29
C GLY A 171 10.91 -33.44 -19.57
N GLY A 172 9.67 -33.00 -19.79
CA GLY A 172 9.28 -32.16 -20.93
C GLY A 172 8.74 -30.78 -20.55
N LYS A 173 8.61 -30.48 -19.26
CA LYS A 173 8.00 -29.23 -18.80
C LYS A 173 9.02 -28.10 -18.81
N ARG A 174 8.58 -26.94 -19.30
CA ARG A 174 9.33 -25.69 -19.11
C ARG A 174 8.99 -25.13 -17.74
N VAL A 175 10.00 -24.66 -17.03
CA VAL A 175 9.82 -23.98 -15.75
C VAL A 175 9.77 -22.47 -15.99
N VAL A 176 8.71 -21.83 -15.52
CA VAL A 176 8.55 -20.38 -15.54
C VAL A 176 8.43 -19.89 -14.10
N TRP A 177 9.32 -18.98 -13.71
CA TRP A 177 9.29 -18.35 -12.38
C TRP A 177 8.60 -17.00 -12.47
N LEU A 178 7.62 -16.80 -11.60
CA LEU A 178 6.95 -15.52 -11.39
C LEU A 178 7.15 -15.12 -9.94
N MET A 179 7.54 -13.85 -9.72
CA MET A 179 7.72 -13.26 -8.41
C MET A 179 7.14 -11.86 -8.44
N ALA A 180 6.40 -11.50 -7.39
CA ALA A 180 5.84 -10.16 -7.23
C ALA A 180 6.27 -9.55 -5.90
N ARG A 181 6.16 -8.22 -5.83
CA ARG A 181 6.20 -7.43 -4.60
C ARG A 181 7.45 -7.61 -3.75
N GLN A 182 8.62 -7.54 -4.42
CA GLN A 182 9.90 -7.43 -3.71
C GLN A 182 9.98 -6.12 -2.91
N HIS A 183 9.44 -5.03 -3.45
CA HIS A 183 9.17 -3.83 -2.67
C HIS A 183 7.78 -3.92 -2.04
N ALA A 184 7.71 -3.88 -0.71
CA ALA A 184 6.48 -4.14 0.03
C ALA A 184 5.31 -3.21 -0.35
N TRP A 185 5.60 -1.98 -0.79
CA TRP A 185 4.61 -0.96 -1.15
C TRP A 185 3.97 -1.19 -2.53
N GLU A 186 4.57 -2.00 -3.42
CA GLU A 186 4.12 -2.23 -4.79
C GLU A 186 2.96 -3.24 -4.86
N THR A 187 1.86 -2.95 -4.15
CA THR A 187 0.72 -3.84 -3.94
C THR A 187 0.07 -4.33 -5.24
N HIS A 188 0.05 -3.49 -6.27
CA HIS A 188 -0.47 -3.81 -7.60
C HIS A 188 0.19 -5.05 -8.22
N THR A 189 1.45 -5.35 -7.90
CA THR A 189 2.12 -6.55 -8.41
C THR A 189 1.56 -7.84 -7.82
N SER A 190 1.03 -7.80 -6.58
CA SER A 190 0.29 -8.93 -6.01
C SER A 190 -1.00 -9.18 -6.79
N TYR A 191 -1.78 -8.13 -7.08
CA TYR A 191 -3.00 -8.24 -7.90
C TYR A 191 -2.74 -8.73 -9.34
N CYS A 192 -1.55 -8.51 -9.90
CA CYS A 192 -1.18 -9.06 -11.21
C CYS A 192 -0.92 -10.58 -11.17
N LEU A 193 -0.59 -11.15 -10.01
CA LEU A 193 -0.36 -12.60 -9.83
C LEU A 193 -1.56 -13.34 -9.26
N ASP A 194 -2.44 -12.65 -8.55
CA ASP A 194 -3.74 -13.12 -8.05
C ASP A 194 -4.66 -13.54 -9.22
#